data_AF-X1MZF3-F1
#
_entry.id   AF-X1MZF3-F1
#
_cell.length_a   1.000
_cell.length_b   1.000
_cell.length_c   1.000
_cell.angle_alpha   90.00
_cell.angle_beta   90.00
_cell.angle_gamma   90.00
#
_symmetry.space_group_name_H-M   'P 1'
#
loop_
_entity.id
_entity.type
_entity.pdbx_description
1 polymer ?
#
loop_
_entity_poly.entity_id
_entity_poly.type
_entity_poly.pdbx_seq_one_letter_code
_entity_poly.pdbx_strand_id
1 'polypeptide(L)'
;NGHTVYEPFQRNKKKEIKQKMIVSAEELEINDLNPELGIETNVLYFPLVNEPIPALVRELRIKNLSARPIKLELIDGLPRFLPYGLNQNHLKFIPQHIEAMMGVEQLDGVLLFRLKQTPEDISQVGKFRGGNFYLTIPSEENKILKDHFIADSSVIFGESQTYDHPWVFEEKSVQDLPVIKVYR
;
A
#
# COMPACT_ATOMS: atom_id res chain seq x y z
N ASN A 1 -12.03 -18.48 16.65
CA ASN A 1 -11.64 -17.11 17.07
C ASN A 1 -12.55 -16.15 16.32
N GLY A 2 -13.48 -15.47 16.99
CA GLY A 2 -14.66 -14.83 16.39
C GLY A 2 -14.41 -13.53 15.62
N HIS A 3 -13.35 -13.44 14.82
CA HIS A 3 -13.03 -12.31 13.96
C HIS A 3 -13.32 -12.66 12.50
N THR A 4 -13.70 -11.67 11.70
CA THR A 4 -14.00 -11.83 10.27
C THR A 4 -13.04 -11.00 9.45
N VAL A 5 -12.23 -11.66 8.64
CA VAL A 5 -11.36 -10.99 7.66
C VAL A 5 -12.19 -10.62 6.43
N TYR A 6 -11.98 -9.42 5.93
CA TYR A 6 -12.65 -8.92 4.73
C TYR A 6 -11.69 -8.06 3.93
N GLU A 7 -11.51 -8.43 2.66
CA GLU A 7 -10.70 -7.71 1.70
C GLU A 7 -11.61 -7.11 0.61
N PRO A 8 -11.82 -5.78 0.62
CA PRO A 8 -12.62 -5.09 -0.40
C PRO A 8 -12.01 -5.25 -1.80
N PHE A 9 -12.84 -5.08 -2.83
CA PHE A 9 -12.46 -5.11 -4.25
C PHE A 9 -11.98 -6.47 -4.77
N GLN A 10 -11.98 -7.51 -3.94
CA GLN A 10 -11.77 -8.88 -4.36
C GLN A 10 -12.91 -9.37 -5.26
N ARG A 11 -12.57 -10.28 -6.19
CA ARG A 11 -13.58 -10.97 -7.00
C ARG A 11 -14.41 -11.87 -6.10
N ASN A 12 -15.65 -11.47 -5.83
CA ASN A 12 -16.56 -12.24 -5.00
C ASN A 12 -17.76 -12.78 -5.81
N LYS A 13 -18.41 -13.84 -5.30
CA LYS A 13 -19.61 -14.45 -5.89
C LYS A 13 -20.90 -14.00 -5.18
N LYS A 14 -20.79 -13.24 -4.09
CA LYS A 14 -21.92 -12.79 -3.27
C LYS A 14 -22.60 -11.62 -3.98
N LYS A 15 -23.85 -11.79 -4.39
CA LYS A 15 -24.59 -10.76 -5.15
C LYS A 15 -24.93 -9.52 -4.31
N GLU A 16 -24.87 -9.67 -2.99
CA GLU A 16 -25.15 -8.64 -2.00
C GLU A 16 -24.01 -7.63 -1.93
N ILE A 17 -22.77 -8.06 -2.22
CA ILE A 17 -21.62 -7.17 -2.29
C ILE A 17 -21.71 -6.38 -3.60
N LYS A 18 -21.78 -5.05 -3.48
CA LYS A 18 -21.87 -4.16 -4.65
C LYS A 18 -20.56 -3.43 -4.82
N GLN A 19 -19.93 -3.64 -5.97
CA GLN A 19 -18.72 -2.94 -6.36
C GLN A 19 -19.05 -1.95 -7.49
N LYS A 20 -18.51 -0.73 -7.39
CA LYS A 20 -18.65 0.31 -8.41
C LYS A 20 -17.28 0.90 -8.72
N MET A 21 -17.04 1.17 -9.99
CA MET A 21 -15.90 1.97 -10.46
C MET A 21 -16.44 3.18 -11.20
N ILE A 22 -15.92 4.36 -10.89
CA ILE A 22 -16.24 5.62 -11.55
C ILE A 22 -14.93 6.17 -12.10
N VAL A 23 -14.91 6.44 -13.40
CA VAL A 23 -13.75 6.99 -14.09
C VAL A 23 -14.13 8.38 -14.57
N SER A 24 -13.37 9.37 -14.12
CA SER A 24 -13.45 10.77 -14.55
C SER A 24 -12.18 11.14 -15.31
N ALA A 25 -12.07 12.39 -15.78
CA ALA A 25 -10.88 12.81 -16.53
C ALA A 25 -9.61 12.85 -15.66
N GLU A 26 -9.73 13.24 -14.38
CA GLU A 26 -8.60 13.39 -13.46
C GLU A 26 -8.64 12.43 -12.26
N GLU A 27 -9.70 11.63 -12.14
CA GLU A 27 -9.97 10.84 -10.93
C GLU A 27 -10.42 9.42 -11.27
N LEU A 28 -10.04 8.47 -10.41
CA LEU A 28 -10.55 7.11 -10.39
C LEU A 28 -11.12 6.83 -9.00
N GLU A 29 -12.39 6.48 -8.92
CA GLU A 29 -13.04 6.11 -7.67
C GLU A 29 -13.51 4.66 -7.74
N ILE A 30 -13.18 3.87 -6.72
CA ILE A 30 -13.72 2.53 -6.53
C ILE A 30 -14.45 2.45 -5.19
N ASN A 31 -15.58 1.75 -5.20
CA ASN A 31 -16.44 1.57 -4.04
C ASN A 31 -16.81 0.09 -3.90
N ASP A 32 -16.79 -0.40 -2.67
CA ASP A 32 -17.22 -1.75 -2.30
C ASP A 32 -18.14 -1.65 -1.08
N LEU A 33 -19.40 -2.03 -1.29
CA LEU A 33 -20.44 -2.09 -0.28
C LEU A 33 -20.65 -3.54 0.12
N ASN A 34 -20.40 -3.86 1.39
CA ASN A 34 -20.71 -5.16 1.99
C ASN A 34 -21.84 -5.00 3.03
N PRO A 35 -23.11 -5.31 2.66
CA PRO A 35 -24.24 -5.17 3.56
C PRO A 35 -24.22 -6.15 4.75
N GLU A 36 -23.58 -7.31 4.60
CA GLU A 36 -23.50 -8.34 5.64
C GLU A 36 -22.64 -7.85 6.82
N LEU A 37 -21.53 -7.18 6.52
CA LEU A 37 -20.68 -6.54 7.53
C LEU A 37 -21.16 -5.15 7.91
N GLY A 38 -22.05 -4.56 7.10
CA GLY A 38 -22.48 -3.16 7.25
C GLY A 38 -21.32 -2.19 7.07
N ILE A 39 -20.43 -2.46 6.11
CA ILE A 39 -19.25 -1.64 5.82
C ILE A 39 -19.29 -1.22 4.34
N GLU A 40 -19.00 0.05 4.11
CA GLU A 40 -18.70 0.59 2.79
C GLU A 40 -17.26 1.08 2.75
N THR A 41 -16.50 0.59 1.76
CA THR A 41 -15.10 0.98 1.52
C THR A 41 -15.04 1.75 0.22
N ASN A 42 -14.44 2.94 0.26
CA ASN A 42 -14.26 3.80 -0.89
C ASN A 42 -12.80 4.20 -1.02
N VAL A 43 -12.26 4.13 -2.23
CA VAL A 43 -10.91 4.59 -2.55
C VAL A 43 -10.99 5.55 -3.73
N LEU A 44 -10.49 6.76 -3.53
CA LEU A 44 -10.38 7.80 -4.55
C LEU A 44 -8.90 8.02 -4.90
N TYR A 45 -8.59 7.98 -6.19
CA TYR A 45 -7.27 8.27 -6.73
C TYR A 45 -7.31 9.57 -7.54
N PHE A 46 -6.40 10.50 -7.26
CA PHE A 46 -6.28 11.76 -7.99
C PHE A 46 -4.86 12.34 -7.91
N PRO A 47 -4.40 13.10 -8.92
CA PRO A 47 -3.07 13.71 -8.89
C PRO A 47 -3.02 14.88 -7.89
N LEU A 48 -1.91 15.00 -7.17
CA LEU A 48 -1.60 16.18 -6.38
C LEU A 48 -1.13 17.29 -7.32
N VAL A 49 -1.93 18.35 -7.44
CA VAL A 49 -1.67 19.51 -8.32
C VAL A 49 -1.20 20.71 -7.51
N ASN A 50 -0.46 21.62 -8.16
CA ASN A 50 0.04 22.88 -7.58
C ASN A 50 0.99 22.75 -6.38
N GLU A 51 1.55 21.58 -6.16
CA GLU A 51 2.55 21.31 -5.11
C GLU A 51 3.96 21.13 -5.72
N PRO A 52 5.03 21.38 -4.96
CA PRO A 52 6.41 21.29 -5.47
C PRO A 52 6.87 19.85 -5.71
N ILE A 53 6.03 18.86 -5.39
CA ILE A 53 6.33 17.44 -5.51
C ILE A 53 5.17 16.76 -6.26
N PRO A 54 5.46 16.04 -7.37
CA PRO A 54 4.43 15.25 -8.05
C PRO A 54 4.04 14.06 -7.18
N ALA A 55 2.74 13.87 -6.96
CA ALA A 55 2.23 12.73 -6.20
C ALA A 55 0.89 12.25 -6.77
N LEU A 56 0.59 10.97 -6.54
CA LEU A 56 -0.75 10.42 -6.68
C LEU A 56 -1.33 10.27 -5.29
N VAL A 57 -2.45 10.95 -5.03
CA VAL A 57 -3.18 10.80 -3.78
C VAL A 57 -4.09 9.58 -3.89
N ARG A 58 -4.08 8.73 -2.87
CA ARG A 58 -5.02 7.63 -2.67
C ARG A 58 -5.74 7.87 -1.35
N GLU A 59 -6.99 8.28 -1.41
CA GLU A 59 -7.81 8.53 -0.22
C GLU A 59 -8.70 7.32 0.06
N LEU A 60 -8.50 6.68 1.22
CA LEU A 60 -9.35 5.58 1.71
C LEU A 60 -10.39 6.14 2.70
N ARG A 61 -11.67 5.84 2.43
CA ARG A 61 -12.79 6.11 3.34
C ARG A 61 -13.48 4.81 3.70
N ILE A 62 -13.62 4.55 4.99
CA ILE A 62 -14.39 3.41 5.51
C ILE A 62 -15.58 3.96 6.28
N LYS A 63 -16.78 3.48 5.93
CA LYS A 63 -18.03 3.92 6.55
C LYS A 63 -18.73 2.74 7.20
N ASN A 64 -19.03 2.89 8.48
CA ASN A 64 -19.93 1.99 9.20
C ASN A 64 -21.39 2.36 8.85
N LEU A 65 -22.12 1.41 8.27
CA LEU A 65 -23.53 1.54 7.89
C LEU A 65 -24.47 0.94 8.96
N SER A 66 -23.91 0.26 9.94
CA SER A 66 -24.67 -0.35 11.04
C SER A 66 -25.05 0.68 12.10
N ALA A 67 -26.16 0.42 12.80
CA ALA A 67 -26.57 1.24 13.95
C ALA A 67 -25.67 1.05 15.20
N ARG A 68 -24.78 0.05 15.18
CA ARG A 68 -23.88 -0.27 16.31
C ARG A 68 -22.43 0.07 15.93
N PRO A 69 -21.59 0.51 16.88
CA PRO A 69 -20.16 0.65 16.65
C PRO A 69 -19.55 -0.68 16.20
N ILE A 70 -18.64 -0.61 15.23
CA ILE A 70 -17.84 -1.75 14.77
C ILE A 70 -16.40 -1.50 15.22
N LYS A 71 -15.78 -2.52 15.83
CA LYS A 71 -14.34 -2.52 16.11
C LYS A 71 -13.63 -3.08 14.89
N LEU A 72 -12.70 -2.31 14.33
CA LEU A 72 -11.97 -2.66 13.12
C LEU A 72 -10.46 -2.61 13.38
N GLU A 73 -9.75 -3.55 12.79
CA GLU A 73 -8.31 -3.49 12.57
C GLU A 73 -8.09 -3.43 11.07
N LEU A 74 -7.23 -2.52 10.61
CA LEU A 74 -7.06 -2.22 9.20
C LEU A 74 -5.60 -2.28 8.82
N ILE A 75 -5.34 -2.92 7.68
CA ILE A 75 -4.10 -2.78 6.93
C ILE A 75 -4.48 -2.26 5.55
N ASP A 76 -3.81 -1.21 5.13
CA ASP A 76 -3.99 -0.58 3.83
C ASP A 76 -2.64 -0.22 3.24
N GLY A 77 -2.51 -0.33 1.92
CA GLY A 77 -1.28 -0.07 1.23
C GLY A 77 -1.31 -0.48 -0.23
N LEU A 78 -0.13 -0.55 -0.82
CA LEU A 78 0.09 -0.97 -2.20
C LEU A 78 0.86 -2.29 -2.20
N PRO A 79 0.48 -3.27 -3.04
CA PRO A 79 1.14 -4.58 -3.06
C PRO A 79 2.57 -4.51 -3.60
N ARG A 80 2.86 -3.57 -4.50
CA ARG A 80 4.22 -3.27 -4.99
C ARG A 80 4.39 -1.78 -5.17
N PHE A 81 5.58 -1.31 -4.85
CA PHE A 81 5.98 0.08 -5.02
C PHE A 81 7.31 0.12 -5.78
N LEU A 82 7.35 0.82 -6.92
CA LEU A 82 8.55 0.85 -7.75
C LEU A 82 9.56 1.84 -7.17
N PRO A 83 10.80 1.44 -6.86
CA PRO A 83 11.83 2.38 -6.46
C PRO A 83 12.30 3.28 -7.60
N TYR A 84 12.84 4.44 -7.22
CA TYR A 84 13.55 5.32 -8.14
C TYR A 84 14.83 4.67 -8.68
N GLY A 85 15.17 4.97 -9.93
CA GLY A 85 16.34 4.40 -10.63
C GLY A 85 16.02 3.18 -11.51
N LEU A 86 14.76 2.78 -11.57
CA LEU A 86 14.29 1.72 -12.47
C LEU A 86 14.02 2.24 -13.89
N ASN A 87 14.24 1.37 -14.87
CA ASN A 87 13.79 1.56 -16.25
C ASN A 87 13.04 0.30 -16.72
N GLN A 88 12.42 0.36 -17.90
CA GLN A 88 11.66 -0.78 -18.42
C GLN A 88 12.52 -2.03 -18.67
N ASN A 89 13.79 -1.86 -19.04
CA ASN A 89 14.69 -2.99 -19.28
C ASN A 89 15.00 -3.75 -18.00
N HIS A 90 15.24 -3.02 -16.90
CA HIS A 90 15.43 -3.57 -15.56
C HIS A 90 14.26 -4.48 -15.16
N LEU A 91 13.03 -3.99 -15.35
CA LEU A 91 11.81 -4.71 -15.01
C LEU A 91 11.55 -5.92 -15.93
N LYS A 92 11.89 -5.80 -17.22
CA LYS A 92 11.55 -6.80 -18.22
C LYS A 92 12.56 -7.95 -18.32
N PHE A 93 13.85 -7.66 -18.17
CA PHE A 93 14.92 -8.60 -18.53
C PHE A 93 15.72 -9.10 -17.33
N ILE A 94 15.80 -8.32 -16.24
CA ILE A 94 16.61 -8.66 -15.06
C ILE A 94 15.88 -8.42 -13.73
N PRO A 95 14.60 -8.83 -13.57
CA PRO A 95 13.81 -8.48 -12.39
C PRO A 95 14.39 -9.00 -11.08
N GLN A 96 14.89 -10.24 -11.02
CA GLN A 96 15.47 -10.80 -9.78
C GLN A 96 16.74 -10.08 -9.36
N HIS A 97 17.59 -9.69 -10.32
CA HIS A 97 18.81 -8.94 -10.04
C HIS A 97 18.49 -7.57 -9.46
N ILE A 98 17.50 -6.91 -10.05
CA ILE A 98 17.06 -5.57 -9.65
C ILE A 98 16.35 -5.59 -8.30
N GLU A 99 15.56 -6.63 -7.99
CA GLU A 99 14.93 -6.83 -6.68
C GLU A 99 15.96 -6.81 -5.55
N ALA A 100 17.10 -7.51 -5.70
CA ALA A 100 18.19 -7.51 -4.72
C ALA A 100 18.86 -6.14 -4.52
N MET A 101 18.65 -5.20 -5.46
CA MET A 101 19.19 -3.84 -5.40
C MET A 101 18.16 -2.83 -4.87
N MET A 102 16.90 -3.22 -4.70
CA MET A 102 15.86 -2.33 -4.18
C MET A 102 16.11 -2.04 -2.69
N GLY A 103 15.77 -0.82 -2.29
CA GLY A 103 15.87 -0.39 -0.90
C GLY A 103 14.71 0.53 -0.54
N VAL A 104 14.33 0.45 0.73
CA VAL A 104 13.40 1.38 1.37
C VAL A 104 14.05 1.93 2.63
N GLU A 105 13.96 3.23 2.81
CA GLU A 105 14.39 3.94 4.01
C GLU A 105 13.21 4.74 4.55
N GLN A 106 13.12 4.90 5.87
CA GLN A 106 12.14 5.80 6.45
C GLN A 106 12.82 7.10 6.90
N LEU A 107 12.27 8.23 6.46
CA LEU A 107 12.71 9.56 6.86
C LEU A 107 11.52 10.34 7.42
N ASP A 108 11.47 10.49 8.74
CA ASP A 108 10.47 11.28 9.46
C ASP A 108 9.00 10.95 9.11
N GLY A 109 8.69 9.67 8.91
CA GLY A 109 7.36 9.20 8.51
C GLY A 109 7.13 9.03 7.02
N VAL A 110 8.12 9.37 6.19
CA VAL A 110 8.07 9.18 4.73
C VAL A 110 8.90 7.96 4.37
N LEU A 111 8.30 6.97 3.70
CA LEU A 111 9.03 5.87 3.08
C LEU A 111 9.64 6.34 1.78
N LEU A 112 10.94 6.12 1.58
CA LEU A 112 11.69 6.47 0.39
C LEU A 112 12.22 5.21 -0.29
N PHE A 113 11.75 4.96 -1.51
CA PHE A 113 12.09 3.79 -2.32
C PHE A 113 13.08 4.18 -3.42
N ARG A 114 14.26 3.57 -3.39
CA ARG A 114 15.34 3.80 -4.37
C ARG A 114 16.23 2.57 -4.50
N LEU A 115 16.95 2.47 -5.61
CA LEU A 115 18.02 1.49 -5.73
C LEU A 115 19.18 1.83 -4.79
N LYS A 116 19.76 0.81 -4.15
CA LYS A 116 20.92 0.94 -3.26
C LYS A 116 22.19 1.30 -4.03
N GLN A 117 22.28 0.89 -5.29
CA GLN A 117 23.42 1.08 -6.20
C GLN A 117 22.91 1.22 -7.65
N THR A 118 23.73 1.78 -8.54
CA THR A 118 23.41 1.82 -9.98
C THR A 118 23.51 0.41 -10.57
N PRO A 119 22.51 -0.06 -11.34
CA PRO A 119 22.57 -1.36 -12.02
C PRO A 119 23.63 -1.45 -13.13
N GLU A 120 24.10 -0.30 -13.59
CA GLU A 120 25.09 -0.18 -14.65
C GLU A 120 26.51 -0.37 -14.08
N ASP A 121 27.35 -1.13 -14.80
CA ASP A 121 28.76 -1.35 -14.48
C ASP A 121 29.60 -0.10 -14.83
N ILE A 122 29.35 0.99 -14.11
CA ILE A 122 30.02 2.29 -14.25
C ILE A 122 30.83 2.58 -12.98
N SER A 123 32.11 2.91 -13.18
CA SER A 123 33.10 3.20 -12.12
C SER A 123 32.82 4.48 -11.31
N GLN A 124 31.75 5.22 -11.64
CA GLN A 124 31.26 6.34 -10.85
C GLN A 124 29.99 5.94 -10.09
N VAL A 125 30.11 5.84 -8.77
CA VAL A 125 28.96 5.73 -7.86
C VAL A 125 28.19 7.05 -7.90
N GLY A 126 27.28 7.18 -8.85
CA GLY A 126 26.33 8.28 -8.90
C GLY A 126 25.41 8.16 -7.68
N LYS A 127 25.57 9.02 -6.67
CA LYS A 127 24.60 9.11 -5.57
C LYS A 127 23.24 9.48 -6.16
N PHE A 128 22.25 8.61 -6.05
CA PHE A 128 20.88 8.94 -6.44
C PHE A 128 20.39 10.15 -5.63
N ARG A 129 20.12 11.27 -6.32
CA ARG A 129 19.53 12.49 -5.74
C ARG A 129 18.00 12.46 -5.86
N GLY A 130 17.36 11.43 -5.31
CA GLY A 130 15.91 11.27 -5.37
C GLY A 130 15.42 9.90 -4.89
N GLY A 131 14.10 9.75 -4.81
CA GLY A 131 13.41 8.51 -4.45
C GLY A 131 11.91 8.64 -4.73
N ASN A 132 11.26 7.53 -5.05
CA ASN A 132 9.80 7.48 -5.04
C ASN A 132 9.37 7.36 -3.58
N PHE A 133 8.27 7.98 -3.18
CA PHE A 133 7.93 8.09 -1.76
C PHE A 133 6.49 7.67 -1.46
N TYR A 134 6.26 7.22 -0.24
CA TYR A 134 4.95 6.88 0.31
C TYR A 134 4.82 7.45 1.71
N LEU A 135 3.69 8.10 2.00
CA LEU A 135 3.35 8.61 3.31
C LEU A 135 1.83 8.56 3.50
N THR A 136 1.41 8.52 4.75
CA THR A 136 -0.01 8.50 5.12
C THR A 136 -0.31 9.67 6.04
N ILE A 137 -1.40 10.39 5.77
CA ILE A 137 -1.93 11.45 6.64
C ILE A 137 -3.35 11.02 7.04
N PRO A 138 -3.60 10.70 8.31
CA PRO A 138 -4.94 10.39 8.80
C PRO A 138 -5.87 11.60 8.65
N SER A 139 -7.15 11.39 8.34
CA SER A 139 -8.10 12.51 8.18
C SER A 139 -8.30 13.35 9.45
N GLU A 140 -8.18 12.72 10.62
CA GLU A 140 -8.34 13.39 11.93
C GLU A 140 -7.08 14.12 12.38
N GLU A 141 -5.92 13.77 11.81
CA GLU A 141 -4.62 14.28 12.21
C GLU A 141 -3.93 14.92 11.00
N ASN A 142 -3.72 16.23 11.03
CA ASN A 142 -2.97 16.92 9.97
C ASN A 142 -1.45 16.68 10.10
N LYS A 143 -1.06 15.44 10.38
CA LYS A 143 0.30 14.97 10.67
C LYS A 143 0.54 13.64 9.95
N ILE A 144 1.78 13.43 9.54
CA ILE A 144 2.22 12.18 8.92
C ILE A 144 2.20 11.07 9.96
N LEU A 145 1.59 9.94 9.61
CA LEU A 145 1.62 8.71 10.39
C LEU A 145 3.03 8.10 10.30
N LYS A 146 3.79 8.11 11.40
CA LYS A 146 5.21 7.68 11.37
C LYS A 146 5.42 6.20 11.70
N ASP A 147 4.70 5.67 12.68
CA ASP A 147 5.11 4.41 13.32
C ASP A 147 4.26 3.19 12.92
N HIS A 148 3.66 3.18 11.72
CA HIS A 148 2.69 2.14 11.33
C HIS A 148 2.89 1.61 9.90
N PHE A 149 4.11 1.65 9.39
CA PHE A 149 4.43 1.12 8.06
C PHE A 149 4.96 -0.32 8.12
N ILE A 150 4.49 -1.14 7.18
CA ILE A 150 5.00 -2.49 6.93
C ILE A 150 5.52 -2.50 5.48
N ALA A 151 6.83 -2.72 5.32
CA ALA A 151 7.46 -2.74 3.99
C ALA A 151 7.63 -4.16 3.43
N ASP A 152 7.74 -5.16 4.30
CA ASP A 152 7.86 -6.56 3.93
C ASP A 152 6.48 -7.21 3.93
N SER A 153 5.99 -7.59 2.74
CA SER A 153 4.66 -8.20 2.58
C SER A 153 4.54 -9.56 3.25
N SER A 154 5.63 -10.26 3.54
CA SER A 154 5.60 -11.54 4.28
C SER A 154 5.09 -11.38 5.71
N VAL A 155 5.17 -10.17 6.28
CA VAL A 155 4.58 -9.83 7.58
C VAL A 155 3.06 -9.91 7.57
N ILE A 156 2.42 -9.73 6.40
CA ILE A 156 0.95 -9.74 6.23
C ILE A 156 0.50 -11.09 5.64
N PHE A 157 1.20 -11.56 4.60
CA PHE A 157 0.79 -12.69 3.77
C PHE A 157 1.54 -14.00 4.07
N GLY A 158 2.60 -13.96 4.90
CA GLY A 158 3.45 -15.12 5.16
C GLY A 158 4.32 -15.49 3.96
N GLU A 159 4.50 -16.79 3.71
CA GLU A 159 5.31 -17.29 2.59
C GLU A 159 4.61 -17.19 1.23
N SER A 160 3.33 -16.77 1.20
CA SER A 160 2.57 -16.63 -0.04
C SER A 160 3.11 -15.49 -0.91
N GLN A 161 3.51 -15.82 -2.14
CA GLN A 161 3.95 -14.85 -3.14
C GLN A 161 2.80 -14.33 -4.01
N THR A 162 1.60 -14.87 -3.87
CA THR A 162 0.42 -14.53 -4.68
C THR A 162 -0.40 -13.39 -4.08
N TYR A 163 -0.18 -13.05 -2.80
CA TYR A 163 -0.94 -12.04 -2.05
C TYR A 163 -2.46 -12.28 -2.10
N ASP A 164 -2.85 -13.55 -2.12
CA ASP A 164 -4.22 -14.01 -2.29
C ASP A 164 -5.04 -14.02 -0.99
N HIS A 165 -4.37 -14.21 0.15
CA HIS A 165 -4.99 -14.16 1.46
C HIS A 165 -3.99 -13.73 2.54
N PRO A 166 -4.35 -12.81 3.45
CA PRO A 166 -3.44 -12.27 4.45
C PRO A 166 -3.34 -13.18 5.69
N TRP A 167 -2.75 -14.37 5.52
CA TRP A 167 -2.69 -15.43 6.54
C TRP A 167 -2.17 -14.96 7.90
N VAL A 168 -1.14 -14.11 7.92
CA VAL A 168 -0.53 -13.63 9.19
C VAL A 168 -1.43 -12.62 9.88
N PHE A 169 -2.10 -11.75 9.12
CA PHE A 169 -3.04 -10.77 9.66
C PHE A 169 -4.35 -11.39 10.13
N GLU A 170 -4.79 -12.51 9.55
CA GLU A 170 -5.96 -13.24 10.03
C GLU A 170 -5.74 -13.80 11.45
N GLU A 171 -4.51 -14.18 11.79
CA GLU A 171 -4.17 -14.80 13.07
C GLU A 171 -3.72 -13.81 14.15
N LYS A 172 -3.30 -12.60 13.78
CA LYS A 172 -2.67 -11.62 14.67
C LYS A 172 -3.37 -10.27 14.63
N SER A 173 -3.39 -9.57 15.75
CA SER A 173 -3.82 -8.16 15.77
C SER A 173 -2.83 -7.29 15.00
N VAL A 174 -3.32 -6.20 14.40
CA VAL A 174 -2.46 -5.18 13.77
C VAL A 174 -1.37 -4.66 14.72
N GLN A 175 -1.63 -4.65 16.03
CA GLN A 175 -0.69 -4.17 17.04
C GLN A 175 0.49 -5.14 17.25
N ASP A 176 0.31 -6.42 16.92
CA ASP A 176 1.33 -7.46 17.06
C ASP A 176 2.21 -7.60 15.80
N LEU A 177 1.87 -6.87 14.72
CA LEU A 177 2.63 -6.90 13.49
C LEU A 177 3.86 -6.00 13.60
N PRO A 178 5.06 -6.50 13.27
CA PRO A 178 6.28 -5.70 13.33
C PRO A 178 6.22 -4.54 12.33
N VAL A 179 6.33 -3.32 12.86
CA VAL A 179 6.50 -2.09 12.09
C VAL A 179 7.93 -2.02 11.57
N ILE A 180 8.10 -1.68 10.28
CA ILE A 180 9.35 -1.57 9.51
C ILE A 180 10.45 -2.55 9.94
N LYS A 181 10.52 -3.70 9.26
CA LYS A 181 11.77 -4.46 9.15
C LYS A 181 12.26 -4.39 7.70
N VAL A 182 13.37 -3.68 7.49
CA VAL A 182 14.11 -3.65 6.22
C VAL A 182 15.21 -4.70 6.30
N TYR A 183 15.17 -5.76 5.50
CA TYR A 183 16.37 -6.56 5.21
C TYR A 183 16.32 -7.25 3.85
N ARG A 184 17.45 -7.07 3.14
CA ARG A 184 17.91 -7.65 1.87
C ARG A 184 17.28 -7.12 0.60
#